data_AF-G3C9L0-F1
#
_entry.id   AF-G3C9L0-F1
#
_cell.length_a   1.000
_cell.length_b   1.000
_cell.length_c   1.000
_cell.angle_alpha   90.00
_cell.angle_beta   90.00
_cell.angle_gamma   90.00
#
_symmetry.space_group_name_H-M   'P 1'
#
loop_
_entity.id
_entity.type
_entity.pdbx_description
1 polymer ?
#
loop_
_entity_poly.entity_id
_entity_poly.type
_entity_poly.pdbx_seq_one_letter_code
_entity_poly.pdbx_strand_id
1 'polypeptide(L)'
;ASGGMETPASGAQEPESSSATKFLKTRSTNDHDEDRKFASTQFNRVIKFLKDNFTPANPRDQLEPRDTPKEAFKILKLDKKKIYHDARIRKKDVVKFFSSRKFRAWFEHVKQYRGPDAYEDMFKCLDVIFGKENIKTMIEKMQKAKKTRELGKKFEAERLKRDENIKKWFDLVKAIAETEKP
;
A
#
# COMPACT_ATOMS: atom_id res chain seq x y z
N ALA A 1 23.64 -76.22 -44.11
CA ALA A 1 25.04 -75.78 -44.24
C ALA A 1 25.06 -74.28 -44.44
N SER A 2 26.05 -73.63 -43.84
CA SER A 2 26.22 -72.21 -43.58
C SER A 2 26.26 -71.27 -44.79
N GLY A 3 26.05 -69.98 -44.51
CA GLY A 3 26.48 -68.84 -45.32
C GLY A 3 25.31 -67.87 -45.55
N GLY A 4 25.39 -66.56 -45.32
CA GLY A 4 26.49 -65.70 -44.90
C GLY A 4 26.14 -64.26 -45.32
N MET A 5 26.23 -63.33 -44.36
CA MET A 5 26.53 -61.89 -44.48
C MET A 5 25.65 -60.94 -45.33
N GLU A 6 25.78 -59.65 -44.93
CA GLU A 6 25.61 -58.40 -45.72
C GLU A 6 24.33 -57.57 -45.50
N THR A 7 24.45 -56.54 -44.65
CA THR A 7 23.86 -55.20 -44.87
C THR A 7 24.57 -54.54 -46.07
N PRO A 8 23.97 -53.67 -46.92
CA PRO A 8 23.40 -52.37 -46.50
C PRO A 8 22.31 -51.72 -47.42
N ALA A 9 21.87 -50.51 -47.00
CA ALA A 9 21.47 -49.35 -47.83
C ALA A 9 20.04 -49.18 -48.41
N SER A 10 19.42 -48.10 -47.92
CA SER A 10 18.80 -46.97 -48.67
C SER A 10 17.53 -47.20 -49.52
N GLY A 11 16.44 -46.50 -49.16
CA GLY A 11 15.26 -46.35 -50.02
C GLY A 11 14.05 -45.71 -49.32
N ALA A 12 13.84 -44.43 -49.60
CA ALA A 12 12.80 -43.51 -49.11
C ALA A 12 11.34 -44.00 -49.07
N GLN A 13 10.58 -43.56 -48.04
CA GLN A 13 9.38 -42.72 -48.18
C GLN A 13 8.90 -42.18 -46.82
N GLU A 14 8.81 -40.85 -46.72
CA GLU A 14 8.09 -40.03 -45.72
C GLU A 14 6.55 -40.25 -45.81
N PRO A 15 5.67 -39.77 -44.88
CA PRO A 15 5.79 -38.45 -44.24
C PRO A 15 5.25 -38.24 -42.79
N GLU A 16 5.57 -37.05 -42.26
CA GLU A 16 4.90 -36.25 -41.20
C GLU A 16 5.28 -36.59 -39.75
N SER A 17 5.93 -35.71 -38.96
CA SER A 17 5.57 -34.32 -38.65
C SER A 17 6.81 -33.50 -38.27
N SER A 18 7.27 -32.64 -39.19
CA SER A 18 8.20 -31.52 -38.95
C SER A 18 7.39 -30.33 -38.40
N SER A 19 7.90 -29.33 -37.68
CA SER A 19 9.22 -28.95 -37.23
C SER A 19 8.99 -27.79 -36.25
N ALA A 20 9.75 -27.75 -35.15
CA ALA A 20 9.66 -26.70 -34.15
C ALA A 20 10.02 -25.33 -34.74
N THR A 21 9.02 -24.44 -34.86
CA THR A 21 9.25 -23.04 -35.24
C THR A 21 9.47 -22.19 -34.00
N LYS A 22 10.66 -21.58 -33.94
CA LYS A 22 11.06 -20.54 -33.00
C LYS A 22 10.24 -19.27 -33.24
N PHE A 23 9.67 -18.69 -32.19
CA PHE A 23 9.34 -17.26 -32.13
C PHE A 23 9.79 -16.67 -30.79
N LEU A 24 10.66 -15.67 -30.85
CA LEU A 24 11.11 -14.84 -29.73
C LEU A 24 9.93 -14.02 -29.16
N LYS A 25 9.79 -13.99 -27.82
CA LYS A 25 9.25 -12.82 -27.12
C LYS A 25 9.92 -12.68 -25.76
N THR A 26 10.65 -11.58 -25.61
CA THR A 26 11.24 -11.11 -24.36
C THR A 26 10.17 -10.88 -23.29
N ARG A 27 10.44 -11.27 -22.04
CA ARG A 27 9.86 -10.58 -20.90
C ARG A 27 10.87 -10.48 -19.77
N SER A 28 11.34 -9.25 -19.61
CA SER A 28 12.07 -8.70 -18.48
C SER A 28 11.61 -9.30 -17.15
N THR A 29 12.57 -9.89 -16.43
CA THR A 29 12.56 -9.96 -14.98
C THR A 29 12.86 -8.55 -14.48
N ASN A 30 11.92 -7.91 -13.81
CA ASN A 30 12.22 -6.90 -12.79
C ASN A 30 11.02 -6.76 -11.86
N ASP A 31 11.16 -7.43 -10.73
CA ASP A 31 10.84 -6.99 -9.37
C ASP A 31 9.93 -5.76 -9.21
N HIS A 32 8.65 -5.99 -8.88
CA HIS A 32 7.89 -5.22 -7.87
C HIS A 32 6.45 -5.74 -7.76
N ASP A 33 6.22 -6.87 -7.09
CA ASP A 33 4.84 -7.31 -6.78
C ASP A 33 4.69 -8.08 -5.45
N GLU A 34 5.72 -8.07 -4.60
CA GLU A 34 5.67 -8.70 -3.26
C GLU A 34 4.92 -7.81 -2.24
N ASP A 35 4.88 -6.49 -2.42
CA ASP A 35 4.24 -5.54 -1.48
C ASP A 35 2.70 -5.52 -1.53
N ARG A 36 2.08 -6.13 -2.56
CA ARG A 36 0.61 -6.21 -2.68
C ARG A 36 0.00 -7.41 -1.96
N LYS A 37 0.75 -8.50 -1.77
CA LYS A 37 0.21 -9.78 -1.26
C LYS A 37 0.21 -9.87 0.27
N PHE A 38 1.21 -9.29 0.94
CA PHE A 38 1.33 -9.41 2.40
C PHE A 38 0.35 -8.50 3.16
N ALA A 39 0.11 -7.28 2.65
CA ALA A 39 -0.80 -6.32 3.27
C ALA A 39 -2.29 -6.61 3.04
N SER A 40 -2.66 -7.31 1.96
CA SER A 40 -4.06 -7.63 1.65
C SER A 40 -4.56 -8.80 2.48
N THR A 41 -3.76 -9.85 2.67
CA THR A 41 -4.24 -11.11 3.28
C THR A 41 -4.59 -11.00 4.77
N GLN A 42 -3.83 -10.25 5.56
CA GLN A 42 -4.12 -10.08 6.99
C GLN A 42 -5.23 -9.04 7.22
N PHE A 43 -5.23 -7.96 6.42
CA PHE A 43 -6.25 -6.91 6.51
C PHE A 43 -7.62 -7.42 6.03
N ASN A 44 -7.67 -8.21 4.95
CA ASN A 44 -8.89 -8.84 4.43
C ASN A 44 -9.51 -9.84 5.42
N ARG A 45 -8.70 -10.54 6.24
CA ARG A 45 -9.21 -11.40 7.32
C ARG A 45 -9.95 -10.61 8.39
N VAL A 46 -9.43 -9.43 8.76
CA VAL A 46 -10.13 -8.49 9.65
C VAL A 46 -11.38 -7.91 8.96
N ILE A 47 -11.39 -7.80 7.62
CA ILE A 47 -12.56 -7.37 6.86
C ILE A 47 -13.71 -8.36 6.92
N LYS A 48 -13.43 -9.65 6.67
CA LYS A 48 -14.44 -10.71 6.67
C LYS A 48 -15.12 -10.84 8.04
N PHE A 49 -14.34 -10.90 9.12
CA PHE A 49 -14.85 -11.07 10.49
C PHE A 49 -15.81 -9.96 10.98
N LEU A 50 -15.75 -8.76 10.38
CA LEU A 50 -16.59 -7.62 10.80
C LEU A 50 -17.87 -7.46 9.97
N LYS A 51 -17.92 -7.95 8.73
CA LYS A 51 -19.17 -7.99 7.94
C LYS A 51 -20.21 -8.89 8.60
N ASP A 52 -19.73 -9.96 9.24
CA ASP A 52 -20.60 -11.00 9.80
C ASP A 52 -21.15 -10.67 11.20
N ASN A 53 -20.71 -9.57 11.86
CA ASN A 53 -20.94 -9.41 13.31
C ASN A 53 -21.74 -8.18 13.79
N PHE A 54 -22.17 -7.20 12.98
CA PHE A 54 -22.91 -6.05 13.54
C PHE A 54 -23.74 -5.25 12.52
N THR A 55 -25.07 -5.22 12.69
CA THR A 55 -25.99 -4.19 12.12
C THR A 55 -26.38 -3.13 13.17
N PRO A 56 -25.50 -2.16 13.43
CA PRO A 56 -25.85 -0.76 13.59
C PRO A 56 -25.28 0.02 12.39
N ALA A 57 -25.96 1.09 11.98
CA ALA A 57 -25.64 1.93 10.81
C ALA A 57 -24.13 1.99 10.53
N ASN A 58 -23.71 1.54 9.34
CA ASN A 58 -22.30 1.45 9.01
C ASN A 58 -21.78 2.89 8.89
N PRO A 59 -20.69 3.29 9.58
CA PRO A 59 -20.18 4.65 9.47
C PRO A 59 -19.89 5.08 8.02
N ARG A 60 -19.65 4.09 7.15
CA ARG A 60 -19.46 4.28 5.71
C ARG A 60 -20.70 4.85 5.00
N ASP A 61 -21.91 4.59 5.50
CA ASP A 61 -23.17 5.05 4.89
C ASP A 61 -23.34 6.58 4.98
N GLN A 62 -22.50 7.25 5.77
CA GLN A 62 -22.44 8.71 5.88
C GLN A 62 -21.46 9.36 4.90
N LEU A 63 -20.71 8.57 4.14
CA LEU A 63 -19.65 9.06 3.26
C LEU A 63 -20.09 8.99 1.79
N GLU A 64 -19.96 10.13 1.12
CA GLU A 64 -20.25 10.25 -0.31
C GLU A 64 -18.97 10.03 -1.14
N PRO A 65 -19.05 9.41 -2.33
CA PRO A 65 -17.88 9.15 -3.19
C PRO A 65 -16.99 10.37 -3.48
N ARG A 66 -17.58 11.57 -3.49
CA ARG A 66 -16.89 12.83 -3.78
C ARG A 66 -16.22 13.44 -2.55
N ASP A 67 -16.51 12.96 -1.35
CA ASP A 67 -15.93 13.48 -0.11
C ASP A 67 -14.41 13.33 -0.14
N THR A 68 -13.71 14.45 0.07
CA THR A 68 -12.26 14.41 0.22
C THR A 68 -11.86 13.65 1.49
N PRO A 69 -10.62 13.11 1.56
CA PRO A 69 -10.13 12.47 2.79
C PRO A 69 -10.33 13.32 4.04
N LYS A 70 -10.12 14.64 3.93
CA LYS A 70 -10.30 15.58 5.04
C LYS A 70 -11.76 15.75 5.46
N GLU A 71 -12.67 15.86 4.49
CA GLU A 71 -14.11 15.97 4.76
C GLU A 71 -14.67 14.69 5.35
N ALA A 72 -14.38 13.54 4.74
CA ALA A 72 -14.77 12.23 5.24
C ALA A 72 -14.28 11.99 6.68
N PHE A 73 -13.07 12.48 7.01
CA PHE A 73 -12.51 12.38 8.36
C PHE A 73 -13.32 13.21 9.38
N LYS A 74 -13.76 14.41 8.99
CA LYS A 74 -14.61 15.30 9.79
C LYS A 74 -16.04 14.78 9.92
N ILE A 75 -16.64 14.28 8.84
CA ILE A 75 -18.00 13.67 8.84
C ILE A 75 -18.06 12.54 9.87
N LEU A 76 -17.03 11.68 9.89
CA LEU A 76 -16.92 10.60 10.87
C LEU A 76 -16.56 11.07 12.28
N LYS A 77 -16.28 12.36 12.48
CA LYS A 77 -15.87 12.98 13.74
C LYS A 77 -14.61 12.32 14.32
N LEU A 78 -13.65 11.98 13.45
CA LEU A 78 -12.39 11.36 13.85
C LEU A 78 -11.42 12.39 14.46
N ASP A 79 -11.51 13.64 14.02
CA ASP A 79 -10.81 14.82 14.57
C ASP A 79 -11.17 15.09 16.04
N LYS A 80 -12.42 14.81 16.42
CA LYS A 80 -12.92 15.00 17.79
C LYS A 80 -12.50 13.89 18.76
N LYS A 81 -11.88 12.81 18.27
CA LYS A 81 -11.45 11.72 19.16
C LYS A 81 -10.23 12.14 19.97
N LYS A 82 -10.33 12.00 21.29
CA LYS A 82 -9.21 12.23 22.20
C LYS A 82 -8.14 11.14 21.97
N ILE A 83 -7.04 11.54 21.35
CA ILE A 83 -5.80 10.74 21.28
C ILE A 83 -4.83 11.15 22.40
N TYR A 84 -5.03 12.34 22.96
CA TYR A 84 -4.29 12.87 24.09
C TYR A 84 -4.94 12.48 25.42
N HIS A 85 -4.11 12.07 26.37
CA HIS A 85 -4.49 11.94 27.77
C HIS A 85 -3.40 12.61 28.59
N ASP A 86 -3.76 13.56 29.45
CA ASP A 86 -2.82 14.34 30.27
C ASP A 86 -1.69 14.97 29.42
N ALA A 87 -2.07 15.57 28.28
CA ALA A 87 -1.17 16.15 27.27
C ALA A 87 -0.17 15.16 26.62
N ARG A 88 -0.35 13.83 26.80
CA ARG A 88 0.54 12.80 26.23
C ARG A 88 -0.20 11.86 25.27
N ILE A 89 0.51 11.43 24.22
CA ILE A 89 0.02 10.43 23.27
C ILE A 89 0.35 9.03 23.82
N ARG A 90 -0.67 8.32 24.29
CA ARG A 90 -0.50 6.95 24.84
C ARG A 90 -0.69 5.90 23.76
N LYS A 91 0.13 4.84 23.82
CA LYS A 91 0.06 3.70 22.89
C LYS A 91 -1.35 3.11 22.78
N LYS A 92 -2.05 2.94 23.92
CA LYS A 92 -3.40 2.35 23.95
C LYS A 92 -4.43 3.21 23.20
N ASP A 93 -4.33 4.53 23.30
CA ASP A 93 -5.27 5.46 22.68
C ASP A 93 -5.04 5.54 21.16
N VAL A 94 -3.77 5.52 20.74
CA VAL A 94 -3.38 5.37 19.33
C VAL A 94 -3.93 4.06 18.74
N VAL A 95 -3.69 2.93 19.41
CA VAL A 95 -4.20 1.63 18.91
C VAL A 95 -5.72 1.64 18.85
N LYS A 96 -6.41 2.18 19.86
CA LYS A 96 -7.87 2.30 19.88
C LYS A 96 -8.40 3.18 18.75
N PHE A 97 -7.71 4.29 18.45
CA PHE A 97 -8.06 5.19 17.35
C PHE A 97 -7.96 4.48 15.99
N PHE A 98 -6.78 3.94 15.66
CA PHE A 98 -6.50 3.30 14.38
C PHE A 98 -7.19 1.95 14.18
N SER A 99 -7.64 1.30 15.27
CA SER A 99 -8.47 0.09 15.20
C SER A 99 -9.97 0.38 15.22
N SER A 100 -10.39 1.65 15.29
CA SER A 100 -11.82 1.98 15.44
C SER A 100 -12.59 1.81 14.13
N ARG A 101 -13.86 1.38 14.24
CA ARG A 101 -14.76 1.20 13.09
C ARG A 101 -14.83 2.43 12.18
N LYS A 102 -14.86 3.63 12.77
CA LYS A 102 -14.87 4.91 12.04
C LYS A 102 -13.57 5.15 11.27
N PHE A 103 -12.42 4.94 11.90
CA PHE A 103 -11.14 5.09 11.20
C PHE A 103 -11.05 4.10 10.04
N ARG A 104 -11.54 2.88 10.24
CA ARG A 104 -11.56 1.88 9.20
C ARG A 104 -12.51 2.24 8.04
N ALA A 105 -13.71 2.73 8.33
CA ALA A 105 -14.64 3.19 7.30
C ALA A 105 -14.02 4.31 6.45
N TRP A 106 -13.40 5.29 7.12
CA TRP A 106 -12.63 6.34 6.44
C TRP A 106 -11.48 5.78 5.60
N PHE A 107 -10.71 4.85 6.15
CA PHE A 107 -9.58 4.24 5.47
C PHE A 107 -10.02 3.52 4.19
N GLU A 108 -11.09 2.74 4.25
CA GLU A 108 -11.63 2.05 3.09
C GLU A 108 -12.24 3.02 2.06
N HIS A 109 -12.87 4.12 2.52
CA HIS A 109 -13.37 5.19 1.66
C HIS A 109 -12.25 5.79 0.82
N VAL A 110 -11.18 6.26 1.47
CA VAL A 110 -10.05 6.88 0.77
C VAL A 110 -9.38 5.89 -0.18
N LYS A 111 -9.19 4.63 0.23
CA LYS A 111 -8.64 3.59 -0.67
C LYS A 111 -9.48 3.36 -1.92
N GLN A 112 -10.80 3.46 -1.80
CA GLN A 112 -11.69 3.20 -2.93
C GLN A 112 -11.67 4.33 -3.95
N TYR A 113 -11.55 5.59 -3.50
CA TYR A 113 -11.74 6.76 -4.37
C TYR A 113 -10.44 7.51 -4.70
N ARG A 114 -9.30 7.20 -4.05
CA ARG A 114 -7.98 7.83 -4.33
C ARG A 114 -6.98 6.94 -5.07
N GLY A 115 -7.33 5.68 -5.34
CA GLY A 115 -6.47 4.79 -6.14
C GLY A 115 -5.09 4.53 -5.48
N PRO A 116 -3.98 4.51 -6.26
CA PRO A 116 -2.67 4.09 -5.76
C PRO A 116 -2.09 5.02 -4.68
N ASP A 117 -2.45 6.30 -4.70
CA ASP A 117 -1.91 7.33 -3.79
C ASP A 117 -2.70 7.46 -2.48
N ALA A 118 -3.60 6.50 -2.19
CA ALA A 118 -4.46 6.55 -1.03
C ALA A 118 -3.71 6.67 0.31
N TYR A 119 -2.55 6.03 0.46
CA TYR A 119 -1.77 6.12 1.69
C TYR A 119 -1.11 7.50 1.85
N GLU A 120 -0.61 8.07 0.76
CA GLU A 120 -0.06 9.42 0.74
C GLU A 120 -1.14 10.42 1.18
N ASP A 121 -2.32 10.38 0.57
CA ASP A 121 -3.46 11.24 0.90
C ASP A 121 -3.95 11.09 2.34
N MET A 122 -4.02 9.85 2.83
CA MET A 122 -4.32 9.59 4.24
C MET A 122 -3.27 10.22 5.15
N PHE A 123 -1.99 10.05 4.83
CA PHE A 123 -0.91 10.63 5.61
C PHE A 123 -0.98 12.15 5.59
N LYS A 124 -1.19 12.79 4.43
CA LYS A 124 -1.38 14.25 4.32
C LYS A 124 -2.52 14.71 5.23
N CYS A 125 -3.65 13.99 5.22
CA CYS A 125 -4.80 14.31 6.06
C CYS A 125 -4.47 14.19 7.55
N LEU A 126 -3.81 13.12 7.97
CA LEU A 126 -3.43 12.89 9.37
C LEU A 126 -2.41 13.92 9.86
N ASP A 127 -1.43 14.27 9.04
CA ASP A 127 -0.42 15.28 9.32
C ASP A 127 -1.03 16.68 9.50
N VAL A 128 -1.99 17.06 8.63
CA VAL A 128 -2.72 18.33 8.77
C VAL A 128 -3.56 18.39 10.05
N ILE A 129 -4.12 17.26 10.50
CA ILE A 129 -5.03 17.21 11.64
C ILE A 129 -4.29 17.12 12.97
N PHE A 130 -3.27 16.26 13.04
CA PHE A 130 -2.54 16.01 14.29
C PHE A 130 -1.28 16.88 14.41
N GLY A 131 -0.72 17.33 13.29
CA GLY A 131 0.56 18.03 13.24
C GLY A 131 1.76 17.08 13.16
N LYS A 132 2.86 17.56 12.57
CA LYS A 132 4.06 16.78 12.24
C LYS A 132 4.64 15.98 13.41
N GLU A 133 4.84 16.62 14.56
CA GLU A 133 5.44 15.96 15.73
C GLU A 133 4.52 14.91 16.37
N ASN A 134 3.22 15.20 16.40
CA ASN A 134 2.24 14.30 16.98
C ASN A 134 2.02 13.08 16.09
N ILE A 135 1.93 13.25 14.76
CA ILE A 135 1.76 12.12 13.86
C ILE A 135 2.99 11.21 13.84
N LYS A 136 4.21 11.78 13.93
CA LYS A 136 5.45 11.01 14.12
C LYS A 136 5.37 10.16 15.39
N THR A 137 5.02 10.76 16.51
CA THR A 137 4.84 10.05 17.79
C THR A 137 3.78 8.96 17.66
N MET A 138 2.64 9.24 17.02
CA MET A 138 1.58 8.24 16.79
C MET A 138 2.08 7.06 15.97
N ILE A 139 2.81 7.30 14.87
CA ILE A 139 3.40 6.26 14.02
C ILE A 139 4.34 5.35 14.82
N GLU A 140 5.23 5.92 15.64
CA GLU A 140 6.11 5.13 16.51
C GLU A 140 5.31 4.22 17.46
N LYS A 141 4.23 4.74 18.06
CA LYS A 141 3.35 3.93 18.93
C LYS A 141 2.62 2.85 18.14
N MET A 142 2.20 3.14 16.90
CA MET A 142 1.55 2.17 16.01
C MET A 142 2.47 1.00 15.69
N GLN A 143 3.73 1.27 15.34
CA GLN A 143 4.74 0.26 15.03
C GLN A 143 5.04 -0.65 16.23
N LYS A 144 5.05 -0.07 17.43
CA LYS A 144 5.25 -0.83 18.69
C LYS A 144 4.06 -1.73 19.04
N ALA A 145 2.90 -1.61 18.37
CA ALA A 145 1.70 -2.38 18.68
C ALA A 145 1.37 -3.38 17.57
N LYS A 146 1.28 -4.68 17.91
CA LYS A 146 1.03 -5.78 16.94
C LYS A 146 -0.16 -5.51 16.00
N LYS A 147 -1.26 -4.96 16.52
CA LYS A 147 -2.49 -4.69 15.74
C LYS A 147 -2.36 -3.59 14.69
N THR A 148 -1.49 -2.61 14.92
CA THR A 148 -1.34 -1.41 14.07
C THR A 148 0.03 -1.34 13.41
N ARG A 149 0.89 -2.33 13.62
CA ARG A 149 2.30 -2.30 13.21
C ARG A 149 2.47 -2.09 11.71
N GLU A 150 1.76 -2.88 10.90
CA GLU A 150 1.87 -2.81 9.44
C GLU A 150 1.34 -1.47 8.90
N LEU A 151 0.25 -0.96 9.46
CA LEU A 151 -0.26 0.37 9.11
C LEU A 151 0.75 1.47 9.51
N GLY A 152 1.39 1.33 10.67
CA GLY A 152 2.43 2.25 11.13
C GLY A 152 3.66 2.25 10.22
N LYS A 153 4.08 1.10 9.69
CA LYS A 153 5.17 1.03 8.70
C LYS A 153 4.81 1.77 7.41
N LYS A 154 3.57 1.62 6.92
CA LYS A 154 3.12 2.30 5.70
C LYS A 154 3.10 3.82 5.87
N PHE A 155 2.56 4.33 6.98
CA PHE A 155 2.60 5.76 7.24
C PHE A 155 4.01 6.29 7.47
N GLU A 156 4.92 5.49 8.02
CA GLU A 156 6.33 5.88 8.11
C GLU A 156 6.99 5.96 6.74
N ALA A 157 6.70 5.02 5.83
CA ALA A 157 7.20 5.10 4.45
C ALA A 157 6.70 6.36 3.74
N GLU A 158 5.41 6.71 3.88
CA GLU A 158 4.86 7.96 3.33
C GLU A 158 5.50 9.21 3.95
N ARG A 159 5.78 9.19 5.26
CA ARG A 159 6.50 10.27 5.95
C ARG A 159 7.89 10.46 5.36
N LEU A 160 8.66 9.38 5.22
CA LEU A 160 10.02 9.41 4.69
C LEU A 160 10.04 9.89 3.22
N LYS A 161 9.16 9.34 2.38
CA LYS A 161 8.99 9.79 0.98
C LYS A 161 8.72 11.29 0.90
N ARG A 162 7.84 11.82 1.76
CA ARG A 162 7.54 13.25 1.81
C ARG A 162 8.75 14.07 2.29
N ASP A 163 9.40 13.66 3.37
CA ASP A 163 10.56 14.38 3.92
C ASP A 163 11.72 14.42 2.90
N GLU A 164 11.95 13.34 2.16
CA GLU A 164 12.91 13.29 1.04
C GLU A 164 12.54 14.25 -0.09
N ASN A 165 11.27 14.29 -0.49
CA ASN A 165 10.80 15.22 -1.53
C ASN A 165 10.98 16.68 -1.11
N ILE A 166 10.68 17.00 0.15
CA ILE A 166 10.89 18.34 0.71
C ILE A 166 12.38 18.69 0.69
N LYS A 167 13.25 17.76 1.11
CA LYS A 167 14.70 17.97 1.10
C LYS A 167 15.21 18.25 -0.32
N LYS A 168 14.83 17.43 -1.30
CA LYS A 168 15.20 17.64 -2.71
C LYS A 168 14.77 19.01 -3.22
N TRP A 169 13.56 19.46 -2.89
CA TRP A 169 13.08 20.78 -3.26
C TRP A 169 13.92 21.91 -2.63
N PHE A 170 14.25 21.80 -1.34
CA PHE A 170 15.13 22.78 -0.68
C PHE A 170 16.53 22.82 -1.30
N ASP A 171 17.12 21.65 -1.59
CA ASP A 171 18.44 21.57 -2.23
C ASP A 171 18.43 22.22 -3.63
N LEU A 172 17.36 22.03 -4.40
CA LEU A 172 17.18 22.68 -5.71
C LEU A 172 17.05 24.20 -5.59
N VAL A 173 16.21 24.70 -4.67
CA VAL A 173 16.03 26.14 -4.46
C VAL A 173 17.34 26.80 -4.04
N LYS A 174 18.13 26.14 -3.19
CA LYS A 174 19.44 26.63 -2.76
C LYS A 174 20.42 26.72 -3.93
N ALA A 175 20.48 25.69 -4.77
CA ALA A 175 21.35 25.69 -5.95
C ALA A 175 21.02 26.83 -6.92
N ILE A 176 19.73 27.09 -7.18
CA ILE A 176 19.29 28.20 -8.03
C ILE A 176 19.74 29.55 -7.45
N ALA A 177 19.54 29.76 -6.14
CA ALA A 177 19.95 30.99 -5.48
C ALA A 177 21.48 31.23 -5.51
N GLU A 178 22.28 30.16 -5.49
CA GLU A 178 23.75 30.24 -5.62
C GLU A 178 24.19 30.57 -7.05
N THR A 179 23.43 30.15 -8.07
CA THR A 179 23.71 30.46 -9.48
C THR A 179 23.31 31.87 -9.91
N GLU A 180 22.41 32.52 -9.18
CA GLU A 180 21.95 33.90 -9.44
C GLU A 180 22.74 34.96 -8.65
N LYS A 181 23.75 34.54 -7.87
CA LYS A 181 24.59 35.46 -7.10
C LYS A 181 25.66 36.08 -8.03
N PRO A 182 25.61 37.39 -8.32
CA PRO A 182 26.52 38.05 -9.26
C PRO A 182 27.96 38.15 -8.74
#